data_AF-A0A286SAN9-F1
#
_entry.id   AF-A0A286SAN9-F1
#
_cell.length_a   1.000
_cell.length_b   1.000
_cell.length_c   1.000
_cell.angle_alpha   90.00
_cell.angle_beta   90.00
_cell.angle_gamma   90.00
#
_symmetry.space_group_name_H-M   'P 1'
#
loop_
_entity.id
_entity.type
_entity.pdbx_description
1 polymer ?
#
loop_
_entity_poly.entity_id
_entity_poly.type
_entity_poly.pdbx_seq_one_letter_code
_entity_poly.pdbx_strand_id
1 'polypeptide(L)'
;NVPNKVLIIGSGGLSIGQAGEFDYSGSQAIKALHEENIQTVLINPNIATVQTSKGLADKVYFLPLVPEYVEQVIRAERPGGVLLTFGGQTGLNCGVELERAGVFKKYGVKILGTPIQAIIDTEDRKVFSERIAQIGEKVAPSMAAYSVQEALDAAEKLGYPVMARAAFSLGGLGSGFADNKEELKSLAQQALAHSNQLIIDKSLKGKSVGEVMAIGRKFEEAFQKALRMVDESVIGFDPYLKEVDDEELKEPTDKRMFVLAAALRNNYTVDQLYELTKIDRWFLQKMKNIVDYNTSLERIAPTNLTKEILKCAKQIGFSDKQIAVAVKSTELAIRKQRKDFNLTPFVKQIDTVAAEWPASTNYLYLTYNATSHDLTFSEEHTMVIGSGVYRIGSSVEFDWCAVGCLRELRKLNKKTIMVNY
;
A
#
# COMPACT_ATOMS: atom_id res chain seq x y z
N ASN A 1 -12.98 -11.90 31.29
CA ASN A 1 -14.02 -10.87 31.07
C ASN A 1 -13.52 -9.84 30.08
N VAL A 2 -14.13 -9.84 28.90
CA VAL A 2 -13.92 -8.82 27.86
C VAL A 2 -14.51 -7.49 28.34
N PRO A 3 -13.84 -6.35 28.13
CA PRO A 3 -14.37 -5.05 28.53
C PRO A 3 -15.65 -4.67 27.78
N ASN A 4 -16.62 -4.08 28.49
CA ASN A 4 -17.86 -3.57 27.87
C ASN A 4 -17.66 -2.25 27.10
N LYS A 5 -16.54 -1.55 27.36
CA LYS A 5 -16.16 -0.30 26.68
C LYS A 5 -14.67 -0.32 26.34
N VAL A 6 -14.36 -0.03 25.07
CA VAL A 6 -13.00 -0.04 24.52
C VAL A 6 -12.67 1.31 23.89
N LEU A 7 -11.49 1.83 24.23
CA LEU A 7 -10.88 2.99 23.57
C LEU A 7 -10.03 2.52 22.38
N ILE A 8 -10.15 3.22 21.26
CA ILE A 8 -9.34 3.01 20.07
C ILE A 8 -8.57 4.29 19.81
N ILE A 9 -7.25 4.17 19.66
CA ILE A 9 -6.38 5.29 19.30
C ILE A 9 -6.16 5.26 17.79
N GLY A 10 -6.61 6.29 17.08
CA GLY A 10 -6.44 6.41 15.63
C GLY A 10 -5.02 6.77 15.22
N SER A 11 -4.80 6.97 13.92
CA SER A 11 -3.48 7.33 13.34
C SER A 11 -3.22 8.82 13.24
N GLY A 12 -4.24 9.67 13.39
CA GLY A 12 -4.11 11.10 13.18
C GLY A 12 -4.16 11.49 11.70
N GLY A 13 -3.61 12.65 11.39
CA GLY A 13 -3.52 13.14 10.00
C GLY A 13 -2.65 12.22 9.15
N LEU A 14 -2.99 12.10 7.86
CA LEU A 14 -2.23 11.25 6.96
C LEU A 14 -0.84 11.82 6.69
N SER A 15 0.16 10.96 6.69
CA SER A 15 1.55 11.30 6.38
C SER A 15 2.18 10.21 5.52
N ILE A 16 3.34 10.52 4.91
CA ILE A 16 4.08 9.55 4.11
C ILE A 16 4.42 8.32 4.96
N GLY A 17 3.96 7.16 4.51
CA GLY A 17 4.12 5.87 5.17
C GLY A 17 3.20 5.62 6.37
N GLN A 18 2.28 6.53 6.69
CA GLN A 18 1.15 6.32 7.60
C GLN A 18 -0.12 6.96 7.01
N ALA A 19 -0.79 6.25 6.09
CA ALA A 19 -1.86 6.79 5.28
C ALA A 19 -3.24 6.19 5.64
N GLY A 20 -4.11 6.02 4.63
CA GLY A 20 -5.51 5.63 4.80
C GLY A 20 -5.73 4.19 5.26
N GLU A 21 -4.69 3.34 5.25
CA GLU A 21 -4.73 1.96 5.73
C GLU A 21 -5.20 1.85 7.18
N PHE A 22 -4.92 2.86 8.01
CA PHE A 22 -5.35 2.93 9.40
C PHE A 22 -6.78 3.44 9.57
N ASP A 23 -7.32 4.19 8.60
CA ASP A 23 -8.75 4.50 8.55
C ASP A 23 -9.57 3.25 8.23
N TYR A 24 -9.12 2.49 7.22
CA TYR A 24 -9.69 1.19 6.90
C TYR A 24 -9.63 0.25 8.11
N SER A 25 -8.45 0.07 8.71
CA SER A 25 -8.25 -0.87 9.81
C SER A 25 -9.00 -0.46 11.08
N GLY A 26 -8.98 0.83 11.45
CA GLY A 26 -9.73 1.37 12.58
C GLY A 26 -11.24 1.23 12.40
N SER A 27 -11.76 1.48 11.18
CA SER A 27 -13.17 1.26 10.85
C SER A 27 -13.60 -0.20 11.02
N GLN A 28 -12.75 -1.16 10.61
CA GLN A 28 -13.01 -2.59 10.81
C GLN A 28 -12.99 -2.97 12.30
N ALA A 29 -12.04 -2.43 13.07
CA ALA A 29 -11.97 -2.68 14.52
C ALA A 29 -13.24 -2.20 15.24
N ILE A 30 -13.71 -0.98 14.92
CA ILE A 30 -14.95 -0.43 15.47
C ILE A 30 -16.13 -1.33 15.11
N LYS A 31 -16.24 -1.74 13.84
CA LYS A 31 -17.32 -2.62 13.37
C LYS A 31 -17.33 -3.95 14.13
N ALA A 32 -16.17 -4.60 14.27
CA ALA A 32 -16.06 -5.88 14.99
C ALA A 32 -16.46 -5.75 16.47
N LEU A 33 -16.03 -4.67 17.15
CA LEU A 33 -16.43 -4.41 18.53
C LEU A 33 -17.94 -4.18 18.65
N HIS A 34 -18.53 -3.47 17.69
CA HIS A 34 -19.98 -3.24 17.67
C HIS A 34 -20.78 -4.53 17.46
N GLU A 35 -20.34 -5.42 16.56
CA GLU A 35 -20.94 -6.74 16.34
C GLU A 35 -20.94 -7.61 17.62
N GLU A 36 -19.92 -7.42 18.47
CA GLU A 36 -19.81 -8.07 19.78
C GLU A 36 -20.48 -7.30 20.93
N ASN A 37 -21.28 -6.27 20.63
CA ASN A 37 -21.97 -5.41 21.60
C ASN A 37 -21.03 -4.70 22.60
N ILE A 38 -19.82 -4.36 22.17
CA ILE A 38 -18.84 -3.61 22.96
C ILE A 38 -18.91 -2.13 22.59
N GLN A 39 -19.06 -1.27 23.60
CA GLN A 39 -19.09 0.18 23.40
C GLN A 39 -17.72 0.69 22.95
N THR A 40 -17.70 1.56 21.94
CA THR A 40 -16.49 2.07 21.30
C THR A 40 -16.30 3.56 21.56
N VAL A 41 -15.09 3.94 21.97
CA VAL A 41 -14.64 5.32 22.03
C VAL A 41 -13.46 5.45 21.09
N LEU A 42 -13.54 6.34 20.12
CA LEU A 42 -12.42 6.65 19.21
C LEU A 42 -11.84 8.01 19.57
N ILE A 43 -10.50 8.11 19.59
CA ILE A 43 -9.78 9.39 19.55
C ILE A 43 -8.98 9.45 18.25
N ASN A 44 -9.29 10.41 17.39
CA ASN A 44 -8.57 10.68 16.15
C ASN A 44 -8.83 12.13 15.69
N PRO A 45 -7.80 12.98 15.54
CA PRO A 45 -7.97 14.36 15.09
C PRO A 45 -8.31 14.48 13.59
N ASN A 46 -8.15 13.42 12.80
CA ASN A 46 -8.36 13.48 11.35
C ASN A 46 -9.84 13.35 10.97
N ILE A 47 -10.46 14.50 10.72
CA ILE A 47 -11.88 14.64 10.36
C ILE A 47 -12.26 14.03 9.00
N ALA A 48 -11.29 13.83 8.10
CA ALA A 48 -11.55 13.31 6.76
C ALA A 48 -11.72 11.77 6.72
N THR A 49 -11.59 11.10 7.88
CA THR A 49 -11.59 9.63 7.95
C THR A 49 -12.99 9.05 8.08
N VAL A 50 -13.24 7.91 7.43
CA VAL A 50 -14.48 7.14 7.56
C VAL A 50 -14.70 6.70 9.01
N GLN A 51 -13.63 6.38 9.74
CA GLN A 51 -13.71 5.92 11.12
C GLN A 51 -14.27 6.96 12.09
N THR A 52 -14.15 8.26 11.76
CA THR A 52 -14.72 9.37 12.56
C THR A 52 -16.14 9.76 12.14
N SER A 53 -16.73 9.04 11.17
CA SER A 53 -18.09 9.30 10.72
C SER A 53 -19.11 9.05 11.84
N LYS A 54 -20.15 9.89 11.87
CA LYS A 54 -21.26 9.75 12.81
C LYS A 54 -21.88 8.35 12.74
N GLY A 55 -22.01 7.71 13.90
CA GLY A 55 -22.66 6.42 14.04
C GLY A 55 -21.77 5.22 13.71
N LEU A 56 -20.48 5.41 13.40
CA LEU A 56 -19.56 4.28 13.33
C LEU A 56 -19.09 3.88 14.73
N ALA A 57 -18.46 4.80 15.47
CA ALA A 57 -18.17 4.63 16.89
C ALA A 57 -19.26 5.28 17.76
N ASP A 58 -19.42 4.82 19.01
CA ASP A 58 -20.40 5.40 19.95
C ASP A 58 -20.03 6.83 20.36
N LYS A 59 -18.72 7.08 20.51
CA LYS A 59 -18.17 8.42 20.78
C LYS A 59 -16.87 8.64 20.02
N VAL A 60 -16.70 9.86 19.49
CA VAL A 60 -15.51 10.28 18.74
C VAL A 60 -14.93 11.55 19.36
N TYR A 61 -13.63 11.57 19.61
CA TYR A 61 -12.86 12.71 20.10
C TYR A 61 -11.89 13.20 19.02
N PHE A 62 -12.08 14.44 18.57
CA PHE A 62 -11.16 15.14 17.68
C PHE A 62 -10.10 15.88 18.52
N LEU A 63 -9.15 15.12 19.08
CA LEU A 63 -8.11 15.63 19.97
C LEU A 63 -6.72 15.18 19.50
N PRO A 64 -5.65 15.91 19.85
CA PRO A 64 -4.27 15.47 19.59
C PRO A 64 -3.97 14.10 20.20
N LEU A 65 -3.23 13.26 19.46
CA LEU A 65 -2.85 11.91 19.88
C LEU A 65 -1.57 11.91 20.72
N VAL A 66 -1.61 12.62 21.84
CA VAL A 66 -0.51 12.66 22.83
C VAL A 66 -1.01 12.22 24.20
N PRO A 67 -0.14 11.69 25.08
CA PRO A 67 -0.54 11.05 26.34
C PRO A 67 -1.46 11.90 27.22
N GLU A 68 -1.25 13.21 27.27
CA GLU A 68 -2.07 14.13 28.06
C GLU A 68 -3.56 14.10 27.65
N TYR A 69 -3.86 14.27 26.36
CA TYR A 69 -5.23 14.28 25.86
C TYR A 69 -5.86 12.88 25.91
N VAL A 70 -5.08 11.84 25.62
CA VAL A 70 -5.58 10.46 25.71
C VAL A 70 -5.91 10.10 27.17
N GLU A 71 -5.09 10.51 28.14
CA GLU A 71 -5.42 10.34 29.57
C GLU A 71 -6.71 11.08 29.94
N GLN A 72 -6.94 12.29 29.42
CA GLN A 72 -8.19 13.02 29.68
C GLN A 72 -9.40 12.25 29.17
N VAL A 73 -9.33 11.64 27.98
CA VAL A 73 -10.38 10.78 27.44
C VAL A 73 -10.56 9.53 28.31
N ILE A 74 -9.48 8.86 28.71
CA ILE A 74 -9.54 7.70 29.62
C ILE A 74 -10.20 8.08 30.95
N ARG A 75 -9.88 9.25 31.50
CA ARG A 75 -10.44 9.76 32.75
C ARG A 75 -11.94 10.03 32.63
N ALA A 76 -12.38 10.61 31.52
CA ALA A 76 -13.79 10.95 31.27
C ALA A 76 -14.63 9.72 30.93
N GLU A 77 -14.12 8.84 30.06
CA GLU A 77 -14.90 7.71 29.51
C GLU A 77 -14.76 6.42 30.31
N ARG A 78 -13.70 6.26 31.10
CA ARG A 78 -13.40 5.05 31.90
C ARG A 78 -13.54 3.76 31.08
N PRO A 79 -12.81 3.62 29.95
CA PRO A 79 -12.83 2.39 29.17
C PRO A 79 -12.21 1.25 29.97
N GLY A 80 -12.75 0.04 29.86
CA GLY A 80 -12.16 -1.14 30.47
C GLY A 80 -11.04 -1.76 29.63
N GLY A 81 -10.95 -1.37 28.35
CA GLY A 81 -9.89 -1.80 27.44
C GLY A 81 -9.43 -0.72 26.46
N VAL A 82 -8.24 -0.90 25.88
CA VAL A 82 -7.68 -0.03 24.85
C VAL A 82 -7.05 -0.86 23.73
N LEU A 83 -7.25 -0.44 22.48
CA LEU A 83 -6.59 -0.99 21.30
C LEU A 83 -5.58 0.03 20.75
N LEU A 84 -4.33 -0.40 20.67
CA LEU A 84 -3.19 0.45 20.24
C LEU A 84 -2.73 0.16 18.80
N THR A 85 -3.13 -0.99 18.24
CA THR A 85 -2.58 -1.55 17.00
C THR A 85 -3.28 -1.08 15.72
N PHE A 86 -4.24 -0.17 15.82
CA PHE A 86 -5.01 0.35 14.67
C PHE A 86 -4.67 1.81 14.32
N GLY A 87 -3.76 2.43 15.06
CA GLY A 87 -3.37 3.83 14.90
C GLY A 87 -1.96 4.05 14.35
N GLY A 88 -1.37 3.04 13.70
CA GLY A 88 0.01 3.10 13.23
C GLY A 88 1.00 3.41 14.36
N GLN A 89 2.13 4.02 14.01
CA GLN A 89 3.16 4.39 14.98
C GLN A 89 2.67 5.42 16.00
N THR A 90 1.81 6.33 15.58
CA THR A 90 1.22 7.33 16.47
C THR A 90 0.47 6.68 17.62
N GLY A 91 -0.38 5.69 17.32
CA GLY A 91 -1.10 4.93 18.34
C GLY A 91 -0.17 4.12 19.24
N LEU A 92 0.83 3.44 18.68
CA LEU A 92 1.80 2.63 19.43
C LEU A 92 2.65 3.49 20.38
N ASN A 93 3.26 4.56 19.88
CA ASN A 93 4.12 5.45 20.68
C ASN A 93 3.32 6.08 21.83
N CYS A 94 2.12 6.57 21.54
CA CYS A 94 1.25 7.13 22.58
C CYS A 94 0.90 6.07 23.64
N GLY A 95 0.58 4.84 23.21
CA GLY A 95 0.31 3.72 24.11
C GLY A 95 1.49 3.35 25.00
N VAL A 96 2.71 3.30 24.45
CA VAL A 96 3.93 3.00 25.22
C VAL A 96 4.19 4.08 26.27
N GLU A 97 4.03 5.35 25.92
CA GLU A 97 4.21 6.46 26.87
C GLU A 97 3.15 6.45 27.99
N LEU A 98 1.89 6.12 27.65
CA LEU A 98 0.82 5.96 28.65
C LEU A 98 1.08 4.80 29.62
N GLU A 99 1.62 3.68 29.12
CA GLU A 99 2.02 2.54 29.96
C GLU A 99 3.20 2.93 30.88
N ARG A 100 4.23 3.58 30.33
CA ARG A 100 5.38 4.08 31.12
C ARG A 100 4.96 5.04 32.22
N ALA A 101 3.99 5.92 31.94
CA ALA A 101 3.41 6.83 32.92
C ALA A 101 2.46 6.14 33.92
N GLY A 102 2.22 4.82 33.78
CA GLY A 102 1.35 4.05 34.66
C GLY A 102 -0.14 4.39 34.52
N VAL A 103 -0.54 5.04 33.42
CA VAL A 103 -1.92 5.52 33.21
C VAL A 103 -2.89 4.35 33.11
N PHE A 104 -2.58 3.33 32.33
CA PHE A 104 -3.47 2.18 32.18
C PHE A 104 -3.73 1.47 33.51
N LYS A 105 -2.68 1.28 34.32
CA LYS A 105 -2.81 0.74 35.68
C LYS A 105 -3.63 1.66 36.59
N LYS A 106 -3.39 2.98 36.57
CA LYS A 106 -4.09 3.99 37.38
C LYS A 106 -5.60 3.98 37.13
N TYR A 107 -6.04 3.78 35.90
CA TYR A 107 -7.46 3.80 35.52
C TYR A 107 -8.07 2.40 35.32
N GLY A 108 -7.30 1.32 35.50
CA GLY A 108 -7.77 -0.06 35.33
C GLY A 108 -8.08 -0.44 33.87
N VAL A 109 -7.40 0.19 32.91
CA VAL A 109 -7.59 -0.05 31.48
C VAL A 109 -6.71 -1.23 31.05
N LYS A 110 -7.31 -2.22 30.39
CA LYS A 110 -6.55 -3.36 29.84
C LYS A 110 -6.12 -3.10 28.41
N ILE A 111 -4.87 -3.35 28.08
CA ILE A 111 -4.41 -3.34 26.69
C ILE A 111 -4.94 -4.62 26.02
N LEU A 112 -5.70 -4.46 24.95
CA LEU A 112 -6.29 -5.55 24.17
C LEU A 112 -5.47 -5.81 22.90
N GLY A 113 -5.50 -7.05 22.42
CA GLY A 113 -4.69 -7.48 21.27
C GLY A 113 -3.25 -7.81 21.70
N THR A 114 -2.27 -7.30 20.95
CA THR A 114 -0.86 -7.55 21.20
C THR A 114 -0.43 -6.94 22.56
N PRO A 115 0.19 -7.72 23.46
CA PRO A 115 0.68 -7.19 24.73
C PRO A 115 1.69 -6.05 24.53
N ILE A 116 1.68 -5.06 25.42
CA ILE A 116 2.56 -3.89 25.31
C ILE A 116 4.04 -4.25 25.33
N GLN A 117 4.43 -5.29 26.06
CA GLN A 117 5.81 -5.76 26.06
C GLN A 117 6.21 -6.30 24.69
N ALA A 118 5.32 -7.00 23.99
CA ALA A 118 5.61 -7.47 22.64
C ALA A 118 5.74 -6.29 21.66
N ILE A 119 4.92 -5.25 21.79
CA ILE A 119 5.07 -3.99 21.03
C ILE A 119 6.46 -3.39 21.29
N ILE A 120 6.86 -3.23 22.55
CA ILE A 120 8.17 -2.66 22.92
C ILE A 120 9.31 -3.53 22.35
N ASP A 121 9.22 -4.85 22.50
CA ASP A 121 10.24 -5.80 22.04
C ASP A 121 10.39 -5.79 20.51
N THR A 122 9.33 -5.48 19.75
CA THR A 122 9.37 -5.39 18.28
C THR A 122 9.77 -4.02 17.76
N GLU A 123 9.47 -2.95 18.51
CA GLU A 123 9.81 -1.57 18.12
C GLU A 123 11.26 -1.20 18.46
N ASP A 124 11.81 -1.75 19.55
CA ASP A 124 13.24 -1.64 19.85
C ASP A 124 14.03 -2.66 19.02
N ARG A 125 14.80 -2.19 18.04
CA ARG A 125 15.51 -3.08 17.11
C ARG A 125 16.58 -3.93 17.78
N LYS A 126 17.18 -3.45 18.88
CA LYS A 126 18.19 -4.24 19.61
C LYS A 126 17.50 -5.40 20.31
N VAL A 127 16.42 -5.11 21.05
CA VAL A 127 15.61 -6.15 21.70
C VAL A 127 15.07 -7.12 20.66
N PHE A 128 14.54 -6.63 19.54
CA PHE A 128 14.08 -7.47 18.44
C PHE A 128 15.17 -8.40 17.93
N SER A 129 16.37 -7.87 17.64
CA SER A 129 17.49 -8.67 17.16
C SER A 129 17.92 -9.75 18.16
N GLU A 130 17.94 -9.42 19.46
CA GLU A 130 18.22 -10.37 20.53
C GLU A 130 17.15 -11.46 20.63
N ARG A 131 15.87 -11.11 20.49
CA ARG A 131 14.74 -12.07 20.47
C ARG A 131 14.80 -13.01 19.26
N ILE A 132 15.14 -12.49 18.08
CA ILE A 132 15.30 -13.30 16.85
C ILE A 132 16.51 -14.23 16.98
N ALA A 133 17.63 -13.75 17.56
CA ALA A 133 18.80 -14.58 17.81
C ALA A 133 18.51 -15.73 18.80
N GLN A 134 17.65 -15.51 19.80
CA GLN A 134 17.25 -16.55 20.76
C GLN A 134 16.54 -17.75 20.10
N ILE A 135 15.86 -17.54 18.96
CA ILE A 135 15.20 -18.60 18.21
C ILE A 135 16.08 -19.15 17.06
N GLY A 136 17.34 -18.72 16.96
CA GLY A 136 18.28 -19.17 15.93
C GLY A 136 18.07 -18.55 14.55
N GLU A 137 17.21 -17.54 14.45
CA GLU A 137 16.94 -16.83 13.20
C GLU A 137 17.91 -15.67 12.96
N LYS A 138 17.99 -15.21 11.71
CA LYS A 138 18.99 -14.22 11.28
C LYS A 138 18.36 -12.87 10.97
N VAL A 139 18.93 -11.81 11.52
CA VAL A 139 18.69 -10.43 11.09
C VAL A 139 19.88 -9.93 10.28
N ALA A 140 19.63 -8.93 9.41
CA ALA A 140 20.73 -8.23 8.75
C ALA A 140 21.68 -7.64 9.81
N PRO A 141 23.02 -7.65 9.57
CA PRO A 141 23.96 -7.00 10.47
C PRO A 141 23.57 -5.54 10.67
N SER A 142 23.30 -5.19 11.93
CA SER A 142 22.86 -3.86 12.31
C SER A 142 23.49 -3.46 13.64
N MET A 143 23.64 -2.16 13.84
CA MET A 143 24.19 -1.61 15.07
C MET A 143 23.33 -0.44 15.54
N ALA A 144 22.98 -0.45 16.83
CA ALA A 144 22.34 0.68 17.48
C ALA A 144 23.37 1.75 17.85
N ALA A 145 23.00 3.00 17.61
CA ALA A 145 23.77 4.20 17.92
C ALA A 145 22.87 5.22 18.64
N TYR A 146 23.41 5.81 19.71
CA TYR A 146 22.74 6.83 20.53
C TYR A 146 23.37 8.21 20.35
N SER A 147 24.41 8.31 19.53
CA SER A 147 25.10 9.54 19.18
C SER A 147 25.52 9.52 17.72
N VAL A 148 25.77 10.70 17.16
CA VAL A 148 26.30 10.82 15.79
C VAL A 148 27.62 10.07 15.64
N GLN A 149 28.49 10.11 16.66
CA GLN A 149 29.78 9.41 16.61
C GLN A 149 29.60 7.88 16.57
N GLU A 150 28.73 7.32 17.42
CA GLU A 150 28.43 5.88 17.39
C GLU A 150 27.86 5.43 16.03
N ALA A 151 27.05 6.28 15.39
CA ALA A 151 26.52 5.97 14.06
C ALA A 151 27.65 5.87 13.02
N LEU A 152 28.62 6.79 13.07
CA LEU A 152 29.79 6.76 12.18
C LEU A 152 30.67 5.52 12.43
N ASP A 153 30.94 5.20 13.70
CA ASP A 153 31.73 4.03 14.10
C ASP A 153 31.04 2.71 13.69
N ALA A 154 29.71 2.67 13.76
CA ALA A 154 28.92 1.55 13.27
C ALA A 154 29.05 1.36 11.75
N ALA A 155 28.99 2.46 10.99
CA ALA A 155 29.10 2.39 9.54
C ALA A 155 30.52 2.01 9.07
N GLU A 156 31.57 2.37 9.82
CA GLU A 156 32.93 1.90 9.56
C GLU A 156 33.05 0.37 9.70
N LYS A 157 32.30 -0.24 10.63
CA LYS A 157 32.27 -1.71 10.81
C LYS A 157 31.40 -2.42 9.77
N LEU A 158 30.25 -1.83 9.43
CA LEU A 158 29.28 -2.43 8.49
C LEU A 158 29.67 -2.21 7.01
N GLY A 159 30.46 -1.17 6.75
CA GLY A 159 30.86 -0.72 5.43
C GLY A 159 29.73 -0.02 4.69
N TYR A 160 30.04 1.09 4.04
CA TYR A 160 29.10 1.79 3.16
C TYR A 160 28.73 0.94 1.92
N PRO A 161 27.56 1.18 1.31
CA PRO A 161 26.49 2.06 1.77
C PRO A 161 25.72 1.47 2.97
N VAL A 162 25.25 2.35 3.84
CA VAL A 162 24.46 1.99 5.03
C VAL A 162 23.10 2.70 5.02
N MET A 163 22.13 2.11 5.70
CA MET A 163 20.82 2.70 5.96
C MET A 163 20.76 3.12 7.42
N ALA A 164 20.52 4.40 7.68
CA ALA A 164 20.20 4.91 9.00
C ALA A 164 18.68 4.87 9.20
N ARG A 165 18.21 4.33 10.32
CA ARG A 165 16.79 4.27 10.68
C ARG A 165 16.55 4.72 12.11
N ALA A 166 15.68 5.71 12.30
CA ALA A 166 15.23 6.08 13.63
C ALA A 166 14.39 4.94 14.25
N ALA A 167 14.57 4.67 15.53
CA ALA A 167 13.67 3.79 16.30
C ALA A 167 12.31 4.48 16.55
N PHE A 168 11.26 3.68 16.79
CA PHE A 168 9.89 4.18 17.05
C PHE A 168 9.35 5.13 15.96
N SER A 169 9.79 4.96 14.72
CA SER A 169 9.34 5.72 13.56
C SER A 169 8.84 4.81 12.45
N LEU A 170 7.88 5.32 11.67
CA LEU A 170 7.24 4.62 10.56
C LEU A 170 7.34 5.48 9.29
N GLY A 171 7.21 4.84 8.12
CA GLY A 171 7.30 5.54 6.83
C GLY A 171 8.69 6.09 6.48
N GLY A 172 9.74 5.68 7.19
CA GLY A 172 11.10 6.16 6.95
C GLY A 172 11.37 7.57 7.49
N LEU A 173 10.54 8.10 8.40
CA LEU A 173 10.80 9.38 9.04
C LEU A 173 12.13 9.33 9.81
N GLY A 174 13.02 10.29 9.54
CA GLY A 174 14.39 10.30 10.09
C GLY A 174 15.28 9.16 9.58
N SER A 175 14.86 8.45 8.54
CA SER A 175 15.63 7.35 7.94
C SER A 175 16.17 7.76 6.57
N GLY A 176 17.32 7.21 6.18
CA GLY A 176 17.95 7.52 4.90
C GLY A 176 19.12 6.60 4.59
N PHE A 177 19.61 6.71 3.36
CA PHE A 177 20.81 6.01 2.91
C PHE A 177 21.98 6.95 2.97
N ALA A 178 23.10 6.43 3.46
CA ALA A 178 24.37 7.11 3.40
C ALA A 178 25.34 6.23 2.61
N ASP A 179 25.90 6.79 1.55
CA ASP A 179 26.96 6.17 0.77
C ASP A 179 28.35 6.57 1.30
N ASN A 180 28.42 7.57 2.19
CA ASN A 180 29.64 8.07 2.82
C ASN A 180 29.39 8.65 4.23
N LYS A 181 30.49 9.06 4.89
CA LYS A 181 30.53 9.54 6.27
C LYS A 181 29.78 10.86 6.45
N GLU A 182 29.88 11.75 5.49
CA GLU A 182 29.28 13.08 5.49
C GLU A 182 27.76 13.00 5.42
N GLU A 183 27.23 12.17 4.51
CA GLU A 183 25.80 11.88 4.39
C GLU A 183 25.25 11.25 5.67
N LEU A 184 25.96 10.26 6.23
CA LEU A 184 25.53 9.61 7.46
C LEU A 184 25.48 10.58 8.64
N LYS A 185 26.46 11.47 8.74
CA LYS A 185 26.50 12.50 9.79
C LYS A 185 25.27 13.40 9.72
N SER A 186 24.90 13.86 8.51
CA SER A 186 23.72 14.70 8.29
C SER A 186 22.43 13.96 8.67
N LEU A 187 22.29 12.71 8.21
CA LEU A 187 21.13 11.87 8.54
C LEU A 187 21.02 11.60 10.04
N ALA A 188 22.13 11.27 10.70
CA ALA A 188 22.15 10.97 12.13
C ALA A 188 21.77 12.19 12.97
N GLN A 189 22.21 13.39 12.59
CA GLN A 189 21.82 14.63 13.26
C GLN A 189 20.31 14.90 13.16
N GLN A 190 19.73 14.68 11.97
CA GLN A 190 18.29 14.86 11.77
C GLN A 190 17.48 13.80 12.53
N ALA A 191 17.91 12.54 12.48
CA ALA A 191 17.21 11.43 13.12
C ALA A 191 17.22 11.55 14.65
N LEU A 192 18.38 11.85 15.24
CA LEU A 192 18.55 11.95 16.68
C LEU A 192 17.89 13.20 17.29
N ALA A 193 17.46 14.15 16.48
CA ALA A 193 16.63 15.28 16.94
C ALA A 193 15.20 14.84 17.30
N HIS A 194 14.74 13.69 16.80
CA HIS A 194 13.37 13.20 16.97
C HIS A 194 13.29 11.79 17.57
N SER A 195 14.40 11.06 17.64
CA SER A 195 14.49 9.74 18.26
C SER A 195 15.73 9.66 19.14
N ASN A 196 15.65 8.96 20.27
CA ASN A 196 16.80 8.72 21.14
C ASN A 196 17.73 7.60 20.63
N GLN A 197 17.33 6.87 19.58
CA GLN A 197 18.08 5.74 19.04
C GLN A 197 18.03 5.76 17.51
N LEU A 198 19.19 5.55 16.90
CA LEU A 198 19.40 5.39 15.46
C LEU A 198 20.02 4.01 15.19
N ILE A 199 19.54 3.31 14.17
CA ILE A 199 20.06 2.00 13.78
C ILE A 199 20.72 2.12 12.41
N ILE A 200 21.94 1.60 12.31
CA ILE A 200 22.71 1.55 11.07
C ILE A 200 22.68 0.11 10.54
N ASP A 201 22.16 -0.08 9.33
CA ASP A 201 22.03 -1.36 8.64
C ASP A 201 22.76 -1.36 7.30
N LYS A 202 23.00 -2.55 6.74
CA LYS A 202 23.35 -2.66 5.32
C LYS A 202 22.12 -2.35 4.45
N SER A 203 22.28 -1.44 3.49
CA SER A 203 21.20 -0.73 2.77
C SER A 203 20.25 -1.57 1.90
N LEU A 204 18.95 -1.20 1.91
CA LEU A 204 17.89 -1.54 0.93
C LEU A 204 16.95 -0.32 0.70
N LYS A 205 16.83 0.22 -0.53
CA LYS A 205 16.25 1.55 -0.88
C LYS A 205 14.71 1.61 -1.10
N GLY A 206 14.02 2.71 -0.70
CA GLY A 206 12.64 3.05 -1.13
C GLY A 206 11.92 4.23 -0.40
N LYS A 207 11.04 4.99 -1.10
CA LYS A 207 10.07 5.99 -0.58
C LYS A 207 8.81 6.06 -1.49
N SER A 208 7.58 6.17 -0.95
CA SER A 208 6.32 6.31 -1.71
C SER A 208 5.26 7.15 -0.96
N VAL A 209 4.30 7.74 -1.67
CA VAL A 209 3.21 8.58 -1.10
C VAL A 209 1.84 7.88 -1.11
N GLY A 210 1.68 6.87 -1.98
CA GLY A 210 0.47 6.07 -2.12
C GLY A 210 0.76 4.82 -2.95
N GLU A 211 -0.23 3.94 -3.09
CA GLU A 211 -0.12 2.68 -3.82
C GLU A 211 -1.38 2.37 -4.62
N VAL A 212 -1.25 1.51 -5.61
CA VAL A 212 -2.36 0.99 -6.42
C VAL A 212 -2.34 -0.52 -6.40
N MET A 213 -3.51 -1.14 -6.50
CA MET A 213 -3.62 -2.58 -6.59
C MET A 213 -4.41 -3.00 -7.82
N ALA A 214 -3.82 -3.88 -8.64
CA ALA A 214 -4.50 -4.47 -9.77
C ALA A 214 -4.53 -6.00 -9.70
N ILE A 215 -5.64 -6.57 -10.15
CA ILE A 215 -5.85 -8.02 -10.18
C ILE A 215 -5.93 -8.50 -11.64
N GLY A 216 -5.20 -9.58 -11.92
CA GLY A 216 -5.19 -10.27 -13.20
C GLY A 216 -4.82 -11.74 -13.00
N ARG A 217 -5.16 -12.60 -13.96
CA ARG A 217 -4.84 -14.05 -13.87
C ARG A 217 -3.47 -14.39 -14.46
N LYS A 218 -2.74 -13.36 -14.90
CA LYS A 218 -1.35 -13.41 -15.35
C LYS A 218 -0.62 -12.19 -14.79
N PHE A 219 0.67 -12.33 -14.56
CA PHE A 219 1.51 -11.21 -14.12
C PHE A 219 1.40 -10.03 -15.09
N GLU A 220 1.56 -10.28 -16.40
CA GLU A 220 1.54 -9.24 -17.42
C GLU A 220 0.21 -8.46 -17.40
N GLU A 221 -0.90 -9.18 -17.20
CA GLU A 221 -2.23 -8.58 -17.09
C GLU A 221 -2.36 -7.67 -15.87
N ALA A 222 -1.98 -8.16 -14.69
CA ALA A 222 -2.04 -7.40 -13.45
C ALA A 222 -1.10 -6.19 -13.49
N PHE A 223 0.14 -6.41 -13.92
CA PHE A 223 1.19 -5.40 -14.00
C PHE A 223 0.80 -4.22 -14.91
N GLN A 224 0.29 -4.49 -16.10
CA GLN A 224 -0.13 -3.41 -17.00
C GLN A 224 -1.38 -2.67 -16.52
N LYS A 225 -2.28 -3.34 -15.78
CA LYS A 225 -3.41 -2.66 -15.13
C LYS A 225 -2.91 -1.73 -14.03
N ALA A 226 -2.01 -2.20 -13.17
CA ALA A 226 -1.44 -1.40 -12.08
C ALA A 226 -0.77 -0.14 -12.62
N LEU A 227 0.07 -0.25 -13.66
CA LEU A 227 0.73 0.91 -14.27
C LEU A 227 -0.26 1.99 -14.75
N ARG A 228 -1.41 1.59 -15.31
CA ARG A 228 -2.47 2.54 -15.72
C ARG A 228 -3.24 3.17 -14.56
N MET A 229 -3.20 2.54 -13.39
CA MET A 229 -3.85 3.05 -12.19
C MET A 229 -3.00 4.13 -11.50
N VAL A 230 -1.67 4.10 -11.69
CA VAL A 230 -0.74 5.07 -11.09
C VAL A 230 -1.00 6.48 -11.61
N ASP A 231 -1.09 6.64 -12.93
CA ASP A 231 -1.22 7.96 -13.57
C ASP A 231 -1.99 7.85 -14.89
N GLU A 232 -2.85 8.83 -15.18
CA GLU A 232 -3.71 8.85 -16.37
C GLU A 232 -2.92 8.94 -17.70
N SER A 233 -1.71 9.48 -17.65
CA SER A 233 -0.81 9.55 -18.80
C SER A 233 -0.18 8.19 -19.13
N VAL A 234 -0.11 7.27 -18.17
CA VAL A 234 0.51 5.95 -18.33
C VAL A 234 -0.50 4.98 -18.95
N ILE A 235 -0.18 4.46 -20.14
CA ILE A 235 -1.09 3.57 -20.90
C ILE A 235 -0.81 2.07 -20.71
N GLY A 236 0.26 1.74 -19.99
CA GLY A 236 0.77 0.39 -19.76
C GLY A 236 2.29 0.40 -19.54
N PHE A 237 2.95 -0.73 -19.78
CA PHE A 237 4.40 -0.82 -19.75
C PHE A 237 4.99 -0.34 -21.09
N ASP A 238 5.12 0.98 -21.19
CA ASP A 238 5.46 1.70 -22.43
C ASP A 238 6.98 1.92 -22.57
N PRO A 239 7.64 1.36 -23.61
CA PRO A 239 9.08 1.52 -23.82
C PRO A 239 9.49 2.87 -24.41
N TYR A 240 8.55 3.77 -24.71
CA TYR A 240 8.83 5.08 -25.31
C TYR A 240 8.74 6.25 -24.33
N LEU A 241 8.25 6.01 -23.12
CA LEU A 241 8.05 7.07 -22.13
C LEU A 241 9.37 7.62 -21.56
N LYS A 242 10.42 6.79 -21.58
CA LYS A 242 11.77 7.11 -21.12
C LYS A 242 12.80 6.56 -22.10
N GLU A 243 14.00 7.14 -22.05
CA GLU A 243 15.17 6.60 -22.73
C GLU A 243 15.89 5.58 -21.84
N VAL A 244 16.83 4.84 -22.42
CA VAL A 244 17.67 3.92 -21.66
C VAL A 244 18.63 4.72 -20.80
N ASP A 245 18.68 4.39 -19.51
CA ASP A 245 19.60 4.98 -18.55
C ASP A 245 20.05 3.89 -17.57
N ASP A 246 21.29 3.44 -17.73
CA ASP A 246 21.87 2.39 -16.89
C ASP A 246 22.01 2.82 -15.43
N GLU A 247 22.15 4.12 -15.16
CA GLU A 247 22.23 4.64 -13.79
C GLU A 247 20.86 4.61 -13.13
N GLU A 248 19.76 5.00 -13.80
CA GLU A 248 18.41 4.82 -13.25
C GLU A 248 18.01 3.32 -13.11
N LEU A 249 18.60 2.43 -13.93
CA LEU A 249 18.42 0.99 -13.75
C LEU A 249 19.12 0.48 -12.49
N LYS A 250 20.30 1.00 -12.16
CA LYS A 250 21.02 0.64 -10.91
C LYS A 250 20.40 1.32 -9.69
N GLU A 251 20.16 2.61 -9.79
CA GLU A 251 19.65 3.49 -8.75
C GLU A 251 18.15 3.75 -8.92
N PRO A 252 17.29 3.04 -8.18
CA PRO A 252 15.86 3.01 -8.47
C PRO A 252 15.19 4.38 -8.30
N THR A 253 14.57 4.86 -9.38
CA THR A 253 13.67 6.02 -9.40
C THR A 253 12.20 5.58 -9.49
N ASP A 254 11.26 6.52 -9.31
CA ASP A 254 9.84 6.30 -9.59
C ASP A 254 9.56 6.05 -11.09
N LYS A 255 10.54 6.31 -11.97
CA LYS A 255 10.46 6.10 -13.42
C LYS A 255 11.20 4.86 -13.90
N ARG A 256 11.92 4.14 -13.02
CA ARG A 256 12.74 2.96 -13.34
C ARG A 256 12.01 1.93 -14.20
N MET A 257 10.72 1.69 -13.96
CA MET A 257 9.95 0.72 -14.75
C MET A 257 9.91 1.09 -16.24
N PHE A 258 9.84 2.38 -16.59
CA PHE A 258 9.80 2.82 -17.99
C PHE A 258 11.19 2.82 -18.63
N VAL A 259 12.23 3.11 -17.85
CA VAL A 259 13.64 2.93 -18.30
C VAL A 259 13.91 1.46 -18.60
N LEU A 260 13.39 0.55 -17.76
CA LEU A 260 13.48 -0.90 -17.96
C LEU A 260 12.76 -1.34 -19.25
N ALA A 261 11.56 -0.80 -19.51
CA ALA A 261 10.85 -1.05 -20.76
C ALA A 261 11.67 -0.60 -21.99
N ALA A 262 12.28 0.58 -21.92
CA ALA A 262 13.16 1.10 -22.97
C ALA A 262 14.41 0.22 -23.18
N ALA A 263 15.03 -0.26 -22.09
CA ALA A 263 16.21 -1.11 -22.17
C ALA A 263 15.89 -2.47 -22.81
N LEU A 264 14.77 -3.09 -22.45
CA LEU A 264 14.27 -4.31 -23.08
C LEU A 264 14.04 -4.12 -24.59
N ARG A 265 13.50 -2.97 -24.99
CA ARG A 265 13.29 -2.63 -26.40
C ARG A 265 14.63 -2.45 -27.14
N ASN A 266 15.65 -1.94 -26.45
CA ASN A 266 17.01 -1.80 -26.97
C ASN A 266 17.85 -3.10 -26.84
N ASN A 267 17.19 -4.26 -26.77
CA ASN A 267 17.80 -5.59 -26.76
C ASN A 267 18.70 -5.90 -25.56
N TYR A 268 18.54 -5.21 -24.42
CA TYR A 268 19.16 -5.65 -23.18
C TYR A 268 18.64 -7.05 -22.82
N THR A 269 19.57 -7.92 -22.43
CA THR A 269 19.23 -9.28 -22.00
C THR A 269 18.65 -9.27 -20.59
N VAL A 270 17.88 -10.31 -20.26
CA VAL A 270 17.34 -10.51 -18.91
C VAL A 270 18.46 -10.58 -17.87
N ASP A 271 19.60 -11.20 -18.20
CA ASP A 271 20.74 -11.29 -17.29
C ASP A 271 21.41 -9.94 -17.05
N GLN A 272 21.61 -9.14 -18.10
CA GLN A 272 22.14 -7.77 -17.95
C GLN A 272 21.22 -6.93 -17.07
N LEU A 273 19.91 -6.98 -17.29
CA LEU A 273 18.94 -6.24 -16.47
C LEU A 273 18.87 -6.76 -15.05
N TYR A 274 19.03 -8.06 -14.81
CA TYR A 274 19.15 -8.59 -13.46
C TYR A 274 20.39 -8.02 -12.76
N GLU A 275 21.53 -7.96 -13.44
CA GLU A 275 22.76 -7.42 -12.83
C GLU A 275 22.64 -5.94 -12.47
N LEU A 276 22.00 -5.14 -13.33
CA LEU A 276 21.74 -3.74 -13.06
C LEU A 276 20.69 -3.54 -11.96
N THR A 277 19.59 -4.29 -12.03
CA THR A 277 18.40 -3.94 -11.25
C THR A 277 18.20 -4.74 -9.97
N LYS A 278 18.76 -5.96 -9.92
CA LYS A 278 18.46 -7.03 -8.95
C LYS A 278 16.98 -7.45 -8.89
N ILE A 279 16.18 -7.06 -9.88
CA ILE A 279 14.82 -7.58 -10.07
C ILE A 279 14.94 -9.02 -10.56
N ASP A 280 14.22 -9.94 -9.93
CA ASP A 280 14.29 -11.36 -10.27
C ASP A 280 14.01 -11.60 -11.77
N ARG A 281 14.79 -12.52 -12.35
CA ARG A 281 14.75 -12.86 -13.77
C ARG A 281 13.36 -13.27 -14.24
N TRP A 282 12.56 -13.89 -13.38
CA TRP A 282 11.19 -14.24 -13.69
C TRP A 282 10.36 -13.01 -14.06
N PHE A 283 10.42 -11.94 -13.25
CA PHE A 283 9.69 -10.70 -13.54
C PHE A 283 10.22 -10.03 -14.81
N LEU A 284 11.55 -9.95 -14.96
CA LEU A 284 12.18 -9.38 -16.16
C LEU A 284 11.77 -10.13 -17.43
N GLN A 285 11.68 -11.45 -17.39
CA GLN A 285 11.20 -12.27 -18.51
C GLN A 285 9.74 -11.96 -18.84
N LYS A 286 8.87 -11.77 -17.83
CA LYS A 286 7.47 -11.39 -18.07
C LYS A 286 7.34 -9.98 -18.64
N MET A 287 8.16 -9.04 -18.18
CA MET A 287 8.23 -7.69 -18.74
C MET A 287 8.74 -7.72 -20.19
N LYS A 288 9.73 -8.55 -20.50
CA LYS A 288 10.22 -8.79 -21.86
C LYS A 288 9.10 -9.28 -22.78
N ASN A 289 8.27 -10.23 -22.33
CA ASN A 289 7.13 -10.71 -23.11
C ASN A 289 6.20 -9.57 -23.55
N ILE A 290 5.97 -8.57 -22.69
CA ILE A 290 5.15 -7.40 -23.02
C ILE A 290 5.82 -6.57 -24.11
N VAL A 291 7.11 -6.26 -23.97
CA VAL A 291 7.86 -5.44 -24.94
C VAL A 291 8.00 -6.14 -26.30
N ASP A 292 8.28 -7.44 -26.30
CA ASP A 292 8.36 -8.25 -27.52
C ASP A 292 7.01 -8.28 -28.25
N TYR A 293 5.90 -8.41 -27.50
CA TYR A 293 4.57 -8.40 -28.08
C TYR A 293 4.20 -7.02 -28.63
N ASN A 294 4.55 -5.94 -27.93
CA ASN A 294 4.37 -4.57 -28.42
C ASN A 294 5.13 -4.35 -29.74
N THR A 295 6.39 -4.79 -29.81
CA THR A 295 7.22 -4.72 -31.03
C THR A 295 6.63 -5.53 -32.17
N SER A 296 5.97 -6.65 -31.86
CA SER A 296 5.27 -7.47 -32.85
C SER A 296 4.01 -6.78 -33.38
N LEU A 297 3.25 -6.11 -32.50
CA LEU A 297 2.07 -5.32 -32.90
C LEU A 297 2.43 -4.17 -33.83
N GLU A 298 3.56 -3.49 -33.61
CA GLU A 298 4.02 -2.38 -34.46
C GLU A 298 4.28 -2.74 -35.93
N ARG A 299 4.47 -4.04 -36.21
CA ARG A 299 4.66 -4.55 -37.57
C ARG A 299 3.33 -4.88 -38.27
N ILE A 300 2.22 -4.79 -37.56
CA ILE A 300 0.89 -5.17 -38.06
C ILE A 300 0.14 -3.92 -38.50
N ALA A 301 -0.28 -3.89 -39.76
CA ALA A 301 -1.20 -2.86 -40.24
C ALA A 301 -2.59 -3.03 -39.56
N PRO A 302 -3.32 -1.93 -39.25
CA PRO A 302 -4.63 -2.01 -38.61
C PRO A 302 -5.62 -2.98 -39.28
N THR A 303 -5.58 -3.07 -40.61
CA THR A 303 -6.45 -3.96 -41.41
C THR A 303 -6.18 -5.45 -41.18
N ASN A 304 -4.99 -5.81 -40.70
CA ASN A 304 -4.54 -7.19 -40.52
C ASN A 304 -4.64 -7.64 -39.05
N LEU A 305 -5.25 -6.82 -38.19
CA LEU A 305 -5.39 -7.10 -36.77
C LEU A 305 -6.50 -8.15 -36.54
N THR A 306 -6.10 -9.41 -36.36
CA THR A 306 -7.06 -10.52 -36.19
C THR A 306 -7.64 -10.58 -34.76
N LYS A 307 -8.72 -11.36 -34.61
CA LYS A 307 -9.34 -11.64 -33.31
C LYS A 307 -8.35 -12.29 -32.34
N GLU A 308 -7.52 -13.21 -32.82
CA GLU A 308 -6.54 -13.95 -32.02
C GLU A 308 -5.44 -13.03 -31.51
N ILE A 309 -4.92 -12.13 -32.36
CA ILE A 309 -3.92 -11.14 -31.97
C ILE A 309 -4.49 -10.20 -30.90
N LEU A 310 -5.69 -9.65 -31.14
CA LEU A 310 -6.36 -8.80 -30.14
C LEU A 310 -6.58 -9.55 -28.82
N LYS A 311 -7.08 -10.78 -28.86
CA LYS A 311 -7.31 -11.60 -27.67
C LYS A 311 -6.02 -11.80 -26.87
N CYS A 312 -4.92 -12.16 -27.54
CA CYS A 312 -3.61 -12.32 -26.91
C CYS A 312 -3.12 -11.02 -26.26
N ALA A 313 -3.20 -9.89 -26.97
CA ALA A 313 -2.86 -8.57 -26.44
C ALA A 313 -3.65 -8.24 -25.15
N LYS A 314 -4.96 -8.48 -25.18
CA LYS A 314 -5.83 -8.25 -24.01
C LYS A 314 -5.51 -9.19 -22.84
N GLN A 315 -5.18 -10.45 -23.12
CA GLN A 315 -4.82 -11.45 -22.10
C GLN A 315 -3.51 -11.17 -21.38
N ILE A 316 -2.59 -10.43 -22.00
CA ILE A 316 -1.35 -9.94 -21.35
C ILE A 316 -1.49 -8.50 -20.85
N GLY A 317 -2.69 -7.91 -20.87
CA GLY A 317 -2.99 -6.65 -20.19
C GLY A 317 -2.95 -5.37 -21.01
N PHE A 318 -2.76 -5.43 -22.33
CA PHE A 318 -2.69 -4.22 -23.17
C PHE A 318 -4.01 -3.45 -23.12
N SER A 319 -3.92 -2.12 -22.98
CA SER A 319 -5.09 -1.25 -23.12
C SER A 319 -5.47 -1.08 -24.60
N ASP A 320 -6.71 -0.68 -24.87
CA ASP A 320 -7.14 -0.37 -26.25
C ASP A 320 -6.28 0.79 -26.81
N LYS A 321 -5.87 1.74 -25.96
CA LYS A 321 -5.00 2.87 -26.29
C LYS A 321 -3.58 2.43 -26.66
N GLN A 322 -2.98 1.51 -25.89
CA GLN A 322 -1.64 0.98 -26.18
C GLN A 322 -1.59 0.19 -27.49
N ILE A 323 -2.61 -0.63 -27.76
CA ILE A 323 -2.74 -1.34 -29.05
C ILE A 323 -2.88 -0.33 -30.19
N ALA A 324 -3.73 0.70 -30.01
CA ALA A 324 -3.96 1.72 -31.03
C ALA A 324 -2.67 2.47 -31.39
N VAL A 325 -1.86 2.85 -30.41
CA VAL A 325 -0.54 3.48 -30.63
C VAL A 325 0.36 2.54 -31.44
N ALA A 326 0.49 1.28 -31.03
CA ALA A 326 1.36 0.31 -31.68
C ALA A 326 1.00 0.10 -33.17
N VAL A 327 -0.29 -0.09 -33.49
CA VAL A 327 -0.72 -0.32 -34.88
C VAL A 327 -1.02 0.96 -35.67
N LYS A 328 -0.77 2.15 -35.11
CA LYS A 328 -1.08 3.46 -35.73
C LYS A 328 -2.57 3.64 -36.06
N SER A 329 -3.43 3.35 -35.09
CA SER A 329 -4.89 3.52 -35.15
C SER A 329 -5.38 4.42 -34.00
N THR A 330 -6.71 4.51 -33.82
CA THR A 330 -7.33 5.23 -32.69
C THR A 330 -7.87 4.26 -31.65
N GLU A 331 -7.87 4.68 -30.38
CA GLU A 331 -8.40 3.86 -29.29
C GLU A 331 -9.87 3.44 -29.54
N LEU A 332 -10.67 4.35 -30.09
CA LEU A 332 -12.07 4.09 -30.42
C LEU A 332 -12.21 3.01 -31.51
N ALA A 333 -11.36 3.04 -32.54
CA ALA A 333 -11.37 2.02 -33.60
C ALA A 333 -11.01 0.64 -33.05
N ILE A 334 -9.97 0.53 -32.23
CA ILE A 334 -9.58 -0.73 -31.58
C ILE A 334 -10.71 -1.24 -30.66
N ARG A 335 -11.31 -0.35 -29.87
CA ARG A 335 -12.45 -0.70 -29.00
C ARG A 335 -13.64 -1.22 -29.80
N LYS A 336 -13.96 -0.59 -30.95
CA LYS A 336 -15.04 -1.02 -31.83
C LYS A 336 -14.75 -2.39 -32.42
N GLN A 337 -13.58 -2.58 -33.04
CA GLN A 337 -13.17 -3.86 -33.61
C GLN A 337 -13.16 -4.99 -32.58
N ARG A 338 -12.71 -4.71 -31.36
CA ARG A 338 -12.74 -5.65 -30.23
C ARG A 338 -14.18 -6.06 -29.88
N LYS A 339 -15.12 -5.11 -29.85
CA LYS A 339 -16.54 -5.40 -29.62
C LYS A 339 -17.16 -6.19 -30.78
N ASP A 340 -16.85 -5.84 -32.02
CA ASP A 340 -17.33 -6.56 -33.22
C ASP A 340 -16.86 -8.02 -33.23
N PHE A 341 -15.69 -8.31 -32.67
CA PHE A 341 -15.19 -9.68 -32.46
C PHE A 341 -15.75 -10.40 -31.22
N ASN A 342 -16.63 -9.75 -30.46
CA ASN A 342 -17.13 -10.22 -29.16
C ASN A 342 -16.00 -10.51 -28.15
N LEU A 343 -14.97 -9.67 -28.13
CA LEU A 343 -13.84 -9.77 -27.20
C LEU A 343 -14.03 -8.81 -26.02
N THR A 344 -14.80 -9.23 -25.02
CA THR A 344 -14.98 -8.51 -23.75
C THR A 344 -14.34 -9.25 -22.59
N PRO A 345 -13.89 -8.56 -21.53
CA PRO A 345 -13.42 -9.24 -20.34
C PRO A 345 -14.58 -9.90 -19.61
N PHE A 346 -14.27 -10.92 -18.83
CA PHE A 346 -15.21 -11.57 -17.93
C PHE A 346 -15.07 -11.04 -16.50
N VAL A 347 -16.17 -11.09 -15.76
CA VAL A 347 -16.25 -10.70 -14.34
C VAL A 347 -15.95 -11.93 -13.51
N LYS A 348 -14.97 -11.81 -12.60
CA LYS A 348 -14.56 -12.88 -11.68
C LYS A 348 -14.65 -12.43 -10.24
N GLN A 349 -15.02 -13.36 -9.36
CA GLN A 349 -15.10 -13.15 -7.92
C GLN A 349 -13.76 -13.40 -7.24
N ILE A 350 -13.56 -12.70 -6.11
CA ILE A 350 -12.53 -12.97 -5.12
C ILE A 350 -13.22 -13.69 -3.97
N ASP A 351 -12.85 -14.95 -3.78
CA ASP A 351 -13.55 -15.89 -2.89
C ASP A 351 -12.69 -16.37 -1.72
N THR A 352 -11.43 -15.94 -1.65
CA THR A 352 -10.37 -16.36 -0.70
C THR A 352 -9.92 -17.82 -0.78
N VAL A 353 -10.63 -18.69 -1.50
CA VAL A 353 -10.44 -20.15 -1.53
C VAL A 353 -10.22 -20.72 -2.94
N ALA A 354 -9.93 -19.86 -3.91
CA ALA A 354 -9.66 -20.25 -5.29
C ALA A 354 -10.76 -21.13 -5.91
N ALA A 355 -12.01 -20.74 -5.70
CA ALA A 355 -13.24 -21.41 -6.13
C ALA A 355 -13.49 -22.79 -5.52
N GLU A 356 -12.83 -23.16 -4.40
CA GLU A 356 -13.18 -24.34 -3.63
C GLU A 356 -14.62 -24.27 -3.10
N TRP A 357 -15.06 -23.07 -2.70
CA TRP A 357 -16.41 -22.77 -2.23
C TRP A 357 -17.00 -21.56 -2.98
N PRO A 358 -18.33 -21.53 -3.19
CA PRO A 358 -18.98 -20.39 -3.81
C PRO A 358 -18.86 -19.15 -2.92
N ALA A 359 -18.46 -18.02 -3.49
CA ALA A 359 -18.38 -16.75 -2.79
C ALA A 359 -19.77 -16.22 -2.43
N SER A 360 -19.97 -15.85 -1.17
CA SER A 360 -21.17 -15.14 -0.71
C SER A 360 -21.12 -13.63 -1.00
N THR A 361 -19.96 -13.11 -1.40
CA THR A 361 -19.72 -11.69 -1.65
C THR A 361 -19.38 -11.41 -3.11
N ASN A 362 -19.72 -10.20 -3.56
CA ASN A 362 -19.40 -9.72 -4.90
C ASN A 362 -18.19 -8.76 -4.84
N TYR A 363 -17.03 -9.28 -4.46
CA TYR A 363 -15.76 -8.56 -4.66
C TYR A 363 -15.15 -9.02 -5.98
N LEU A 364 -15.04 -8.12 -6.94
CA LEU A 364 -14.93 -8.47 -8.36
C LEU A 364 -13.71 -7.87 -9.04
N TYR A 365 -13.20 -8.58 -10.03
CA TYR A 365 -12.24 -8.05 -10.99
C TYR A 365 -12.58 -8.50 -12.42
N LEU A 366 -12.07 -7.76 -13.41
CA LEU A 366 -12.25 -8.09 -14.83
C LEU A 366 -11.02 -8.80 -15.38
N THR A 367 -11.18 -9.84 -16.21
CA THR A 367 -10.06 -10.50 -16.89
C THR A 367 -10.42 -11.05 -18.27
N TYR A 368 -9.44 -11.04 -19.19
CA TYR A 368 -9.55 -11.72 -20.49
C TYR A 368 -9.07 -13.19 -20.45
N ASN A 369 -8.54 -13.63 -19.31
CA ASN A 369 -8.04 -14.99 -19.09
C ASN A 369 -9.14 -15.88 -18.48
N ALA A 370 -10.36 -15.79 -19.01
CA ALA A 370 -11.53 -16.53 -18.55
C ALA A 370 -12.43 -16.88 -19.75
N THR A 371 -13.41 -17.74 -19.50
CA THR A 371 -14.37 -18.24 -20.51
C THR A 371 -15.82 -17.87 -20.19
N SER A 372 -16.12 -17.44 -18.97
CA SER A 372 -17.46 -17.07 -18.50
C SER A 372 -17.38 -16.06 -17.36
N HIS A 373 -18.48 -15.36 -17.09
CA HIS A 373 -18.67 -14.55 -15.87
C HIS A 373 -19.01 -15.46 -14.68
N ASP A 374 -18.65 -15.04 -13.47
CA ASP A 374 -19.09 -15.71 -12.23
C ASP A 374 -20.48 -15.23 -11.77
N LEU A 375 -21.00 -14.16 -12.39
CA LEU A 375 -22.27 -13.52 -12.03
C LEU A 375 -23.17 -13.32 -13.25
N THR A 376 -24.46 -13.14 -12.98
CA THR A 376 -25.49 -12.66 -13.92
C THR A 376 -25.75 -11.17 -13.73
N PHE A 377 -26.08 -10.46 -14.82
CA PHE A 377 -26.26 -9.00 -14.81
C PHE A 377 -27.71 -8.60 -15.11
N SER A 378 -28.67 -9.13 -14.34
CA SER A 378 -30.11 -8.92 -14.55
C SER A 378 -30.69 -7.73 -13.79
N GLU A 379 -29.91 -7.10 -12.92
CA GLU A 379 -30.40 -6.11 -11.96
C GLU A 379 -29.85 -4.71 -12.22
N GLU A 380 -30.67 -3.70 -11.97
CA GLU A 380 -30.26 -2.30 -12.06
C GLU A 380 -29.44 -1.89 -10.82
N HIS A 381 -28.34 -1.19 -11.07
CA HIS A 381 -27.42 -0.72 -10.05
C HIS A 381 -27.03 0.74 -10.29
N THR A 382 -26.84 1.49 -9.21
CA THR A 382 -26.21 2.81 -9.24
C THR A 382 -24.70 2.67 -9.04
N MET A 383 -23.91 3.18 -9.99
CA MET A 383 -22.45 3.15 -9.90
C MET A 383 -21.92 4.37 -9.15
N VAL A 384 -20.99 4.15 -8.23
CA VAL A 384 -20.18 5.18 -7.57
C VAL A 384 -18.73 4.95 -7.97
N ILE A 385 -18.08 5.99 -8.49
CA ILE A 385 -16.68 5.95 -8.93
C ILE A 385 -15.84 6.59 -7.82
N GLY A 386 -14.84 5.85 -7.34
CA GLY A 386 -13.91 6.30 -6.31
C GLY A 386 -12.83 7.25 -6.86
N SER A 387 -11.94 7.70 -5.98
CA SER A 387 -10.86 8.65 -6.31
C SER A 387 -9.64 8.02 -6.97
N GLY A 388 -9.53 6.69 -6.97
CA GLY A 388 -8.30 5.98 -7.32
C GLY A 388 -7.18 6.27 -6.30
N VAL A 389 -5.94 6.29 -6.79
CA VAL A 389 -4.74 6.46 -5.96
C VAL A 389 -4.66 7.81 -5.27
N TYR A 390 -4.30 7.78 -3.98
CA TYR A 390 -4.01 8.98 -3.22
C TYR A 390 -2.77 9.71 -3.73
N ARG A 391 -2.89 11.04 -3.82
CA ARG A 391 -1.83 11.96 -4.22
C ARG A 391 -2.02 13.28 -3.49
N ILE A 392 -1.02 14.14 -3.53
CA ILE A 392 -1.16 15.51 -2.98
C ILE A 392 -2.31 16.20 -3.72
N GLY A 393 -3.30 16.68 -2.95
CA GLY A 393 -4.53 17.30 -3.48
C GLY A 393 -5.70 16.35 -3.75
N SER A 394 -5.51 15.04 -3.63
CA SER A 394 -6.58 14.03 -3.69
C SER A 394 -6.31 12.90 -2.71
N SER A 395 -6.90 12.98 -1.51
CA SER A 395 -6.67 12.03 -0.42
C SER A 395 -7.97 11.42 0.11
N VAL A 396 -7.95 10.95 1.37
CA VAL A 396 -9.03 10.17 2.01
C VAL A 396 -10.38 10.90 2.05
N GLU A 397 -10.40 12.23 1.96
CA GLU A 397 -11.62 13.02 1.87
C GLU A 397 -12.52 12.62 0.69
N PHE A 398 -11.95 12.20 -0.44
CA PHE A 398 -12.72 11.75 -1.59
C PHE A 398 -13.27 10.32 -1.41
N ASP A 399 -12.53 9.46 -0.71
CA ASP A 399 -13.04 8.14 -0.31
C ASP A 399 -14.17 8.28 0.71
N TRP A 400 -14.04 9.20 1.67
CA TRP A 400 -15.10 9.54 2.61
C TRP A 400 -16.39 9.99 1.89
N CYS A 401 -16.27 10.83 0.86
CA CYS A 401 -17.41 11.23 0.02
C CYS A 401 -18.05 10.02 -0.68
N ALA A 402 -17.25 9.15 -1.30
CA ALA A 402 -17.74 7.98 -2.00
C ALA A 402 -18.44 6.98 -1.06
N VAL A 403 -17.84 6.71 0.10
CA VAL A 403 -18.42 5.86 1.16
C VAL A 403 -19.72 6.47 1.71
N GLY A 404 -19.75 7.78 1.92
CA GLY A 404 -20.96 8.51 2.31
C GLY A 404 -22.09 8.32 1.30
N CYS A 405 -21.81 8.53 0.01
CA CYS A 405 -22.76 8.31 -1.08
C CYS A 405 -23.27 6.85 -1.11
N LEU A 406 -22.38 5.86 -1.01
CA LEU A 406 -22.74 4.45 -0.97
C LEU A 406 -23.65 4.11 0.21
N ARG A 407 -23.36 4.66 1.40
CA ARG A 407 -24.19 4.46 2.61
C ARG A 407 -25.59 5.02 2.43
N GLU A 408 -25.71 6.23 1.87
CA GLU A 408 -27.03 6.85 1.62
C GLU A 408 -27.82 6.10 0.54
N LEU A 409 -27.18 5.70 -0.57
CA LEU A 409 -27.82 4.88 -1.59
C LEU A 409 -28.36 3.56 -1.02
N ARG A 410 -27.59 2.90 -0.14
CA ARG A 410 -28.05 1.68 0.55
C ARG A 410 -29.24 1.95 1.48
N LYS A 411 -29.25 3.05 2.23
CA LYS A 411 -30.41 3.46 3.06
C LYS A 411 -31.66 3.71 2.22
N LEU A 412 -31.49 4.16 0.98
CA LEU A 412 -32.56 4.32 -0.01
C LEU A 412 -32.94 3.00 -0.73
N ASN A 413 -32.44 1.85 -0.25
CA ASN A 413 -32.62 0.52 -0.84
C ASN A 413 -32.20 0.45 -2.32
N LYS A 414 -31.22 1.26 -2.74
CA LYS A 414 -30.62 1.19 -4.07
C LYS A 414 -29.46 0.21 -4.07
N LYS A 415 -29.41 -0.66 -5.09
CA LYS A 415 -28.25 -1.54 -5.33
C LYS A 415 -27.11 -0.70 -5.89
N THR A 416 -25.91 -0.92 -5.36
CA THR A 416 -24.75 -0.06 -5.66
C THR A 416 -23.59 -0.87 -6.23
N ILE A 417 -22.85 -0.29 -7.19
CA ILE A 417 -21.56 -0.80 -7.65
C ILE A 417 -20.50 0.26 -7.29
N MET A 418 -19.46 -0.13 -6.56
CA MET A 418 -18.28 0.71 -6.34
C MET A 418 -17.21 0.33 -7.35
N VAL A 419 -16.62 1.33 -8.01
CA VAL A 419 -15.44 1.15 -8.87
C VAL A 419 -14.32 2.03 -8.32
N ASN A 420 -13.29 1.40 -7.74
CA ASN A 420 -12.10 2.06 -7.23
C ASN A 420 -10.88 1.13 -7.38
N TYR A 421 -9.66 1.63 -7.18
CA TYR A 421 -8.42 0.87 -7.30
C TYR A 421 -7.27 1.42 -6.47
#